data_AF-A0A3D0XXS3-F1
#
_entry.id   AF-A0A3D0XXS3-F1
#
_cell.length_a   1.000
_cell.length_b   1.000
_cell.length_c   1.000
_cell.angle_alpha   90.00
_cell.angle_beta   90.00
_cell.angle_gamma   90.00
#
_symmetry.space_group_name_H-M   'P 1'
#
loop_
_entity.id
_entity.type
_entity.pdbx_description
1 polymer ?
#
loop_
_entity_poly.entity_id
_entity_poly.type
_entity_poly.pdbx_seq_one_letter_code
_entity_poly.pdbx_strand_id
1 'polypeptide(L)'
;MKKFLKENKIELIIMLSYMIITFLISIIFHEKWRDEAQAWLMARDLNIINLLKQIKYEGHPFLWQLILMPFAKLGFPYITQSLISLLFIWIFAWILIKKAPFNIFIKIIILLSLPIIYLYPVISRNYSLIPFSLALIAILYKKRNEKIIQYMLSILLLAYTHVLMWGLVRSIIPNFFYRTSILYCKK
;
A
#
# COMPACT_ATOMS: atom_id res chain seq x y z
N MET A 1 16.96 18.73 20.96
CA MET A 1 15.49 18.54 20.97
C MET A 1 14.70 19.66 20.29
N LYS A 2 14.83 20.95 20.69
CA LYS A 2 14.10 22.07 20.06
C LYS A 2 14.41 22.30 18.56
N LYS A 3 15.66 22.09 18.11
CA LYS A 3 16.06 22.21 16.69
C LYS A 3 15.56 21.05 15.82
N PHE A 4 15.67 19.82 16.32
CA PHE A 4 15.09 18.60 15.72
C PHE A 4 13.55 18.68 15.60
N LEU A 5 12.88 19.26 16.60
CA LEU A 5 11.45 19.53 16.53
C LEU A 5 11.12 20.63 15.51
N LYS A 6 11.95 21.66 15.36
CA LYS A 6 11.71 22.76 14.41
C LYS A 6 11.88 22.32 12.95
N GLU A 7 12.89 21.49 12.65
CA GLU A 7 13.11 20.91 11.31
C GLU A 7 12.01 19.89 10.93
N ASN A 8 11.47 19.15 11.91
CA ASN A 8 10.39 18.18 11.66
C ASN A 8 8.97 18.77 11.74
N LYS A 9 8.79 20.03 12.17
CA LYS A 9 7.45 20.65 12.32
C LYS A 9 6.70 20.73 11.00
N ILE A 10 7.38 21.15 9.93
CA ILE A 10 6.77 21.27 8.60
C ILE A 10 6.31 19.90 8.09
N GLU A 11 7.18 18.89 8.21
CA GLU A 11 6.85 17.51 7.81
C GLU A 11 5.69 16.93 8.64
N LEU A 12 5.63 17.24 9.93
CA LEU A 12 4.52 16.83 10.80
C LEU A 12 3.22 17.51 10.39
N ILE A 13 3.24 18.82 10.11
CA ILE A 13 2.06 19.57 9.64
C ILE A 13 1.55 18.98 8.33
N ILE A 14 2.44 18.70 7.37
CA ILE A 14 2.08 18.09 6.09
C ILE A 14 1.47 16.70 6.30
N MET A 15 2.07 15.88 7.17
CA MET A 15 1.54 14.55 7.46
C MET A 15 0.14 14.63 8.09
N LEU A 16 -0.03 15.46 9.11
CA LEU A 16 -1.31 15.61 9.81
C LEU A 16 -2.39 16.19 8.90
N SER A 17 -2.06 17.22 8.10
CA SER A 17 -3.02 17.80 7.15
C SER A 17 -3.45 16.77 6.11
N TYR A 18 -2.50 16.00 5.57
CA TYR A 18 -2.80 14.93 4.62
C TYR A 18 -3.67 13.83 5.25
N MET A 19 -3.37 13.40 6.49
CA MET A 19 -4.19 12.43 7.22
C MET A 19 -5.61 12.92 7.45
N ILE A 20 -5.78 14.18 7.88
CA ILE A 20 -7.08 14.78 8.13
C ILE A 20 -7.88 14.88 6.83
N ILE A 21 -7.28 15.38 5.75
CA ILE A 21 -7.94 15.53 4.45
C ILE A 21 -8.38 14.16 3.91
N THR A 22 -7.47 13.18 3.88
CA THR A 22 -7.80 11.83 3.38
C THR A 22 -8.82 11.12 4.26
N PHE A 23 -8.78 11.31 5.58
CA PHE A 23 -9.80 10.81 6.51
C PHE A 23 -11.17 11.40 6.20
N LEU A 24 -11.27 12.74 6.12
CA LEU A 24 -12.55 13.41 5.86
C LEU A 24 -13.15 12.94 4.52
N ILE A 25 -12.35 12.91 3.46
CA ILE A 25 -12.84 12.46 2.15
C ILE A 25 -13.28 10.99 2.22
N SER A 26 -12.44 10.09 2.74
CA SER A 26 -12.71 8.64 2.74
C SER A 26 -13.85 8.21 3.67
N ILE A 27 -14.00 8.88 4.81
CA ILE A 27 -14.92 8.47 5.88
C ILE A 27 -16.21 9.27 5.88
N ILE A 28 -16.15 10.58 5.63
CA ILE A 28 -17.31 11.47 5.78
C ILE A 28 -17.99 11.72 4.43
N PHE A 29 -17.22 11.94 3.36
CA PHE A 29 -17.77 12.39 2.08
C PHE A 29 -17.89 11.30 1.02
N HIS A 30 -17.12 10.22 1.12
CA HIS A 30 -17.12 9.17 0.11
C HIS A 30 -18.27 8.19 0.31
N GLU A 31 -19.16 8.16 -0.68
CA GLU A 31 -20.16 7.11 -0.81
C GLU A 31 -19.49 5.78 -1.16
N LYS A 32 -19.87 4.73 -0.44
CA LYS A 32 -19.23 3.42 -0.64
C LYS A 32 -19.77 2.77 -1.89
N TRP A 33 -18.86 2.42 -2.80
CA TRP A 33 -19.22 1.83 -4.08
C TRP A 33 -19.56 0.35 -3.93
N ARG A 34 -20.26 -0.16 -4.95
CA ARG A 34 -20.71 -1.56 -5.00
C ARG A 34 -19.54 -2.54 -4.92
N ASP A 35 -18.44 -2.26 -5.60
CA ASP A 35 -17.26 -3.13 -5.63
C ASP A 35 -16.51 -3.12 -4.28
N GLU A 36 -16.51 -1.99 -3.57
CA GLU A 36 -16.01 -1.93 -2.18
C GLU A 36 -16.84 -2.84 -1.27
N ALA A 37 -18.17 -2.77 -1.38
CA ALA A 37 -19.09 -3.56 -0.57
C ALA A 37 -18.96 -5.07 -0.89
N GLN A 38 -18.82 -5.42 -2.17
CA GLN A 38 -18.60 -6.79 -2.61
C GLN A 38 -17.34 -7.41 -1.99
N ALA A 39 -16.22 -6.67 -1.92
CA ALA A 39 -15.01 -7.16 -1.25
C ALA A 39 -15.25 -7.45 0.24
N TRP A 40 -15.96 -6.57 0.94
CA TRP A 40 -16.28 -6.77 2.35
C TRP A 40 -17.18 -7.98 2.57
N LEU A 41 -18.25 -8.10 1.80
CA LEU A 41 -19.22 -9.20 1.91
C LEU A 41 -18.54 -10.54 1.63
N MET A 42 -17.68 -10.62 0.62
CA MET A 42 -16.88 -11.81 0.35
C MET A 42 -15.98 -12.19 1.53
N ALA A 43 -15.30 -11.20 2.12
CA ALA A 43 -14.43 -11.43 3.27
C ALA A 43 -15.22 -11.89 4.51
N ARG A 44 -16.43 -11.36 4.71
CA ARG A 44 -17.33 -11.72 5.81
C ARG A 44 -17.90 -13.14 5.64
N ASP A 45 -18.54 -13.38 4.49
CA ASP A 45 -19.46 -14.50 4.30
C ASP A 45 -18.77 -15.77 3.77
N LEU A 46 -17.69 -15.64 3.00
CA LEU A 46 -16.98 -16.79 2.45
C LEU A 46 -15.94 -17.33 3.44
N ASN A 47 -15.65 -18.63 3.37
CA ASN A 47 -14.43 -19.21 3.93
C ASN A 47 -13.28 -19.10 2.89
N ILE A 48 -12.05 -19.39 3.30
CA ILE A 48 -10.87 -19.19 2.43
C ILE A 48 -10.99 -20.01 1.13
N ILE A 49 -11.50 -21.23 1.20
CA ILE A 49 -11.67 -22.11 0.04
C ILE A 49 -12.70 -21.54 -0.95
N ASN A 50 -13.85 -21.10 -0.45
CA ASN A 50 -14.91 -20.52 -1.28
C ASN A 50 -14.50 -19.16 -1.84
N LEU A 51 -13.75 -18.37 -1.07
CA LEU A 51 -13.15 -17.12 -1.52
C LEU A 51 -12.22 -17.35 -2.72
N LEU A 52 -11.33 -18.36 -2.65
CA LEU A 52 -10.45 -18.72 -3.76
C LEU A 52 -11.22 -19.20 -5.01
N LYS A 53 -12.36 -19.88 -4.83
CA LYS A 53 -13.23 -20.26 -5.95
C LYS A 53 -13.89 -19.03 -6.58
N GLN A 54 -14.35 -18.09 -5.77
CA GLN A 54 -15.04 -16.88 -6.20
C GLN A 54 -14.11 -15.89 -6.93
N ILE A 55 -12.88 -15.73 -6.43
CA ILE A 55 -11.91 -14.76 -6.98
C ILE A 55 -11.54 -15.03 -8.44
N LYS A 56 -11.70 -16.27 -8.92
CA LYS A 56 -11.51 -16.62 -10.33
C LYS A 56 -12.38 -15.79 -11.28
N TYR A 57 -13.50 -15.26 -10.79
CA TYR A 57 -14.44 -14.45 -11.56
C TYR A 57 -14.27 -12.94 -11.35
N GLU A 58 -13.47 -12.52 -10.37
CA GLU A 58 -13.33 -11.11 -9.97
C GLU A 58 -12.24 -10.35 -10.73
N GLY A 59 -11.34 -11.05 -11.43
CA GLY A 59 -10.26 -10.43 -12.20
C GLY A 59 -9.17 -9.72 -11.36
N HIS A 60 -9.24 -9.79 -10.03
CA HIS A 60 -8.24 -9.21 -9.12
C HIS A 60 -7.63 -10.25 -8.17
N PRO A 61 -6.40 -10.02 -7.66
CA PRO A 61 -5.77 -10.95 -6.73
C PRO A 61 -6.49 -11.05 -5.37
N PHE A 62 -6.21 -12.12 -4.62
CA PHE A 62 -6.93 -12.48 -3.39
C PHE A 62 -6.51 -11.74 -2.11
N LEU A 63 -5.41 -11.00 -2.17
CA LEU A 63 -4.73 -10.45 -1.00
C LEU A 63 -5.61 -9.46 -0.22
N TRP A 64 -6.34 -8.61 -0.92
CA TRP A 64 -7.19 -7.60 -0.27
C TRP A 64 -8.27 -8.25 0.60
N GLN A 65 -8.99 -9.23 0.06
CA GLN A 65 -10.06 -9.93 0.78
C GLN A 65 -9.50 -10.69 1.99
N LEU A 66 -8.30 -11.28 1.88
CA LEU A 66 -7.66 -11.91 3.04
C LEU A 66 -7.30 -10.94 4.15
N ILE A 67 -6.87 -9.72 3.80
CA ILE A 67 -6.59 -8.67 4.80
C ILE A 67 -7.87 -8.28 5.53
N LEU A 68 -9.01 -8.20 4.82
CA LEU A 68 -10.29 -7.85 5.40
C LEU A 68 -10.93 -8.97 6.24
N MET A 69 -10.72 -10.22 5.83
CA MET A 69 -11.34 -11.42 6.40
C MET A 69 -11.31 -11.51 7.93
N PRO A 70 -10.19 -11.32 8.63
CA PRO A 70 -10.18 -11.39 10.10
C PRO A 70 -11.10 -10.34 10.73
N PHE A 71 -11.11 -9.11 10.22
CA PHE A 71 -11.96 -8.04 10.76
C PHE A 71 -13.44 -8.28 10.46
N ALA A 72 -13.74 -8.66 9.21
CA ALA A 72 -15.11 -8.93 8.79
C ALA A 72 -15.73 -10.10 9.57
N LYS A 73 -14.96 -11.17 9.83
CA LYS A 73 -15.42 -12.33 10.61
C LYS A 73 -15.54 -12.06 12.11
N LEU A 74 -14.76 -11.13 12.65
CA LEU A 74 -14.89 -10.67 14.03
C LEU A 74 -16.06 -9.69 14.24
N GLY A 75 -16.84 -9.40 13.19
CA GLY A 75 -18.02 -8.54 13.29
C GLY A 75 -17.72 -7.04 13.31
N PHE A 76 -16.54 -6.63 12.83
CA PHE A 76 -16.22 -5.21 12.71
C PHE A 76 -17.18 -4.51 11.73
N PRO A 77 -17.40 -3.19 11.89
CA PRO A 77 -18.25 -2.43 10.96
C PRO A 77 -17.60 -2.30 9.58
N TYR A 78 -18.41 -2.14 8.54
CA TYR A 78 -17.95 -2.01 7.15
C TYR A 78 -16.91 -0.90 6.93
N ILE A 79 -17.00 0.19 7.72
CA ILE A 79 -16.06 1.31 7.68
C ILE A 79 -14.60 0.91 7.95
N THR A 80 -14.38 -0.23 8.60
CA THR A 80 -13.05 -0.78 8.85
C THR A 80 -12.24 -1.00 7.57
N GLN A 81 -12.89 -1.36 6.45
CA GLN A 81 -12.22 -1.47 5.15
C GLN A 81 -11.54 -0.16 4.72
N SER A 82 -12.19 0.97 4.95
CA SER A 82 -11.64 2.29 4.62
C SER A 82 -10.55 2.73 5.58
N LEU A 83 -10.67 2.39 6.86
CA LEU A 83 -9.59 2.62 7.83
C LEU A 83 -8.32 1.82 7.46
N ILE A 84 -8.48 0.57 7.00
CA ILE A 84 -7.37 -0.26 6.53
C ILE A 84 -6.72 0.37 5.29
N SER A 85 -7.52 0.83 4.33
CA SER A 85 -7.04 1.53 3.13
C SER A 85 -6.23 2.78 3.49
N LEU A 86 -6.79 3.64 4.36
CA LEU A 86 -6.13 4.84 4.87
C LEU A 86 -4.83 4.51 5.58
N LEU A 87 -4.79 3.47 6.40
CA LEU A 87 -3.60 3.06 7.14
C LEU A 87 -2.43 2.72 6.18
N PHE A 88 -2.67 1.96 5.10
CA PHE A 88 -1.63 1.68 4.12
C PHE A 88 -1.11 2.95 3.44
N ILE A 89 -2.01 3.87 3.09
CA ILE A 89 -1.65 5.13 2.45
C ILE A 89 -0.95 6.09 3.40
N TRP A 90 -1.32 6.12 4.68
CA TRP A 90 -0.63 6.91 5.69
C TRP A 90 0.77 6.38 5.96
N ILE A 91 0.95 5.05 5.98
CA ILE A 91 2.30 4.47 6.09
C ILE A 91 3.13 4.83 4.86
N PHE A 92 2.56 4.76 3.66
CA PHE A 92 3.22 5.23 2.44
C PHE A 92 3.62 6.71 2.54
N ALA A 93 2.71 7.59 2.95
CA ALA A 93 2.96 9.02 3.07
C ALA A 93 4.05 9.31 4.11
N TRP A 94 4.04 8.61 5.25
CA TRP A 94 5.09 8.71 6.26
C TRP A 94 6.46 8.31 5.70
N ILE A 95 6.52 7.21 4.94
CA ILE A 95 7.76 6.76 4.26
C ILE A 95 8.23 7.83 3.26
N LEU A 96 7.32 8.34 2.43
CA LEU A 96 7.64 9.35 1.42
C LEU A 96 8.21 10.61 2.07
N ILE A 97 7.57 11.12 3.12
CA ILE A 97 8.02 12.33 3.83
C ILE A 97 9.38 12.10 4.48
N LYS A 98 9.57 10.98 5.20
CA LYS A 98 10.77 10.76 6.03
C LYS A 98 11.97 10.20 5.29
N LYS A 99 11.78 9.43 4.22
CA LYS A 99 12.85 8.65 3.59
C LYS A 99 13.09 8.98 2.13
N ALA A 100 12.14 9.62 1.44
CA ALA A 100 12.36 9.94 0.03
C ALA A 100 13.40 11.07 -0.11
N PRO A 101 14.33 10.98 -1.07
CA PRO A 101 15.40 11.95 -1.29
C PRO A 101 14.91 13.24 -1.99
N PHE A 102 13.60 13.44 -2.09
CA PHE A 102 13.01 14.59 -2.77
C PHE A 102 12.94 15.81 -1.85
N ASN A 103 12.92 17.00 -2.46
CA ASN A 103 12.61 18.23 -1.74
C ASN A 103 11.15 18.23 -1.26
N ILE A 104 10.82 19.15 -0.36
CA ILE A 104 9.48 19.20 0.26
C ILE A 104 8.36 19.50 -0.75
N PHE A 105 8.64 20.31 -1.78
CA PHE A 105 7.67 20.65 -2.82
C PHE A 105 7.25 19.44 -3.64
N ILE A 106 8.20 18.61 -4.09
CA ILE A 106 7.93 17.38 -4.83
C ILE A 106 7.13 16.40 -3.96
N LYS A 107 7.49 16.28 -2.67
CA LYS A 107 6.74 15.43 -1.73
C LYS A 107 5.28 15.87 -1.62
N ILE A 108 5.03 17.18 -1.50
CA ILE A 108 3.66 17.74 -1.45
C ILE A 108 2.92 17.48 -2.76
N ILE A 109 3.54 17.70 -3.93
CA ILE A 109 2.93 17.45 -5.24
C ILE A 109 2.52 15.97 -5.37
N ILE A 110 3.37 15.04 -4.93
CA ILE A 110 3.06 13.62 -4.94
C ILE A 110 1.86 13.33 -4.03
N LEU A 111 1.84 13.85 -2.81
CA LEU A 111 0.74 13.62 -1.86
C LEU A 111 -0.59 14.20 -2.33
N LEU A 112 -0.56 15.36 -2.99
CA LEU A 112 -1.75 16.04 -3.51
C LEU A 112 -2.15 15.54 -4.91
N SER A 113 -1.39 14.63 -5.51
CA SER A 113 -1.76 14.04 -6.79
C SER A 113 -3.05 13.23 -6.66
N LEU A 114 -3.88 13.25 -7.71
CA LEU A 114 -5.18 12.58 -7.73
C LEU A 114 -5.14 11.12 -7.23
N PRO A 115 -4.16 10.27 -7.64
CA PRO A 115 -4.12 8.90 -7.17
C PRO A 115 -3.89 8.78 -5.66
N ILE A 116 -3.06 9.66 -5.11
CA ILE A 116 -2.60 9.58 -3.72
C ILE A 116 -3.56 10.29 -2.77
N ILE A 117 -4.25 11.34 -3.21
CA ILE A 117 -5.24 12.04 -2.37
C ILE A 117 -6.62 11.36 -2.40
N TYR A 118 -7.00 10.73 -3.52
CA TYR A 118 -8.34 10.17 -3.72
C TYR A 118 -8.31 8.68 -4.08
N LEU A 119 -7.81 8.31 -5.27
CA LEU A 119 -8.06 6.97 -5.82
C LEU A 119 -7.59 5.83 -4.91
N TYR A 120 -6.42 5.95 -4.30
CA TYR A 120 -5.86 4.90 -3.44
C TYR A 120 -6.37 4.91 -2.00
N PRO A 121 -6.47 6.06 -1.29
CA PRO A 121 -6.99 6.06 0.09
C PRO A 121 -8.52 5.91 0.18
N VAL A 122 -9.27 6.53 -0.73
CA VAL A 122 -10.72 6.69 -0.62
C VAL A 122 -11.47 5.48 -1.15
N ILE A 123 -11.13 5.04 -2.37
CA ILE A 123 -11.68 3.84 -2.98
C ILE A 123 -10.98 2.64 -2.32
N SER A 124 -11.65 2.06 -1.33
CA SER A 124 -11.08 1.13 -0.35
C SER A 124 -10.93 -0.26 -0.97
N ARG A 125 -9.99 -0.38 -1.91
CA ARG A 125 -9.70 -1.60 -2.69
C ARG A 125 -8.22 -1.96 -2.57
N ASN A 126 -7.83 -3.02 -3.26
CA ASN A 126 -6.46 -3.51 -3.40
C ASN A 126 -5.44 -2.46 -3.89
N TYR A 127 -5.89 -1.34 -4.46
CA TYR A 127 -5.01 -0.30 -4.98
C TYR A 127 -4.20 0.43 -3.89
N SER A 128 -4.73 0.52 -2.66
CA SER A 128 -4.01 1.13 -1.52
C SER A 128 -2.68 0.45 -1.20
N LEU A 129 -2.59 -0.85 -1.50
CA LEU A 129 -1.40 -1.65 -1.31
C LEU A 129 -0.29 -1.33 -2.32
N ILE A 130 -0.62 -0.75 -3.49
CA ILE A 130 0.36 -0.44 -4.54
C ILE A 130 1.42 0.57 -4.05
N PRO A 131 1.06 1.80 -3.66
CA PRO A 131 2.04 2.78 -3.20
C PRO A 131 2.76 2.30 -1.93
N PHE A 132 2.05 1.61 -1.02
CA PHE A 132 2.64 0.99 0.16
C PHE A 132 3.75 -0.01 -0.20
N SER A 133 3.48 -0.94 -1.12
CA SER A 133 4.44 -1.95 -1.56
C SER A 133 5.65 -1.31 -2.25
N LEU A 134 5.42 -0.32 -3.12
CA LEU A 134 6.49 0.42 -3.79
C LEU A 134 7.39 1.15 -2.79
N ALA A 135 6.82 1.76 -1.75
CA ALA A 135 7.57 2.40 -0.68
C ALA A 135 8.43 1.40 0.11
N LEU A 136 7.92 0.21 0.41
CA LEU A 136 8.71 -0.85 1.06
C LEU A 136 9.88 -1.29 0.19
N ILE A 137 9.63 -1.55 -1.11
CA ILE A 137 10.67 -1.91 -2.09
C ILE A 137 11.74 -0.82 -2.14
N ALA A 138 11.35 0.46 -2.19
CA ALA A 138 12.27 1.58 -2.28
C ALA A 138 13.19 1.69 -1.04
N ILE A 139 12.65 1.55 0.18
CA ILE A 139 13.47 1.60 1.41
C ILE A 139 14.42 0.41 1.49
N LEU A 140 13.94 -0.78 1.14
CA LEU A 140 14.71 -2.01 1.25
C LEU A 140 15.75 -2.16 0.14
N TYR A 141 15.62 -1.43 -0.97
CA TYR A 141 16.46 -1.57 -2.15
C TYR A 141 17.97 -1.48 -1.85
N LYS A 142 18.41 -0.57 -0.98
CA LYS A 142 19.84 -0.45 -0.63
C LYS A 142 20.35 -1.67 0.13
N LYS A 143 19.53 -2.27 0.99
CA LYS A 143 19.87 -3.43 1.84
C LYS A 143 19.28 -4.74 1.31
N ARG A 144 18.91 -4.81 0.04
CA ARG A 144 18.18 -5.94 -0.56
C ARG A 144 18.93 -7.29 -0.46
N ASN A 145 20.26 -7.27 -0.41
CA ASN A 145 21.08 -8.49 -0.28
C ASN A 145 21.23 -8.95 1.18
N GLU A 146 21.09 -8.03 2.15
CA GLU A 146 21.08 -8.37 3.58
C GLU A 146 19.68 -8.79 4.03
N LYS A 147 18.66 -8.11 3.48
CA LYS A 147 17.24 -8.26 3.81
C LYS A 147 16.46 -8.89 2.65
N ILE A 148 16.97 -9.99 2.12
CA ILE A 148 16.43 -10.67 0.93
C ILE A 148 14.97 -11.04 1.13
N ILE A 149 14.64 -11.65 2.28
CA ILE A 149 13.27 -12.10 2.57
C ILE A 149 12.31 -10.91 2.60
N GLN A 150 12.63 -9.83 3.32
CA GLN A 150 11.76 -8.65 3.39
C GLN A 150 11.61 -7.98 2.02
N TYR A 151 12.69 -7.93 1.24
CA TYR A 151 12.66 -7.35 -0.11
C TYR A 151 11.77 -8.17 -1.04
N MET A 152 11.93 -9.50 -1.03
CA MET A 152 11.11 -10.43 -1.81
C MET A 152 9.64 -10.39 -1.38
N LEU A 153 9.35 -10.35 -0.08
CA LEU A 153 7.98 -10.22 0.42
C LEU A 153 7.34 -8.90 -0.03
N SER A 154 8.10 -7.82 -0.10
CA SER A 154 7.59 -6.52 -0.60
C SER A 154 7.27 -6.58 -2.10
N ILE A 155 8.06 -7.31 -2.89
CA ILE A 155 7.80 -7.55 -4.31
C ILE A 155 6.59 -8.48 -4.50
N LEU A 156 6.48 -9.54 -3.69
CA LEU A 156 5.31 -10.42 -3.69
C LEU A 156 4.04 -9.65 -3.33
N LEU A 157 4.10 -8.78 -2.32
CA LEU A 157 3.00 -7.90 -1.97
C LEU A 157 2.55 -7.08 -3.18
N LEU A 158 3.50 -6.45 -3.90
CA LEU A 158 3.23 -5.71 -5.13
C LEU A 158 2.59 -6.60 -6.21
N ALA A 159 3.08 -7.82 -6.41
CA ALA A 159 2.55 -8.76 -7.40
C ALA A 159 1.08 -9.15 -7.13
N TYR A 160 0.69 -9.22 -5.86
CA TYR A 160 -0.67 -9.52 -5.44
C TYR A 160 -1.56 -8.28 -5.25
N THR A 161 -1.14 -7.13 -5.76
CA THR A 161 -2.02 -5.93 -5.77
C THR A 161 -2.86 -5.87 -7.03
N HIS A 162 -2.25 -5.74 -8.21
CA HIS A 162 -2.95 -5.48 -9.46
C HIS A 162 -2.18 -6.04 -10.66
N VAL A 163 -2.89 -6.49 -11.70
CA VAL A 163 -2.28 -7.11 -12.89
C VAL A 163 -1.28 -6.18 -13.61
N LEU A 164 -1.56 -4.87 -13.65
CA LEU A 164 -0.65 -3.88 -14.24
C LEU A 164 0.71 -3.82 -13.52
N MET A 165 0.76 -4.17 -12.24
CA MET A 165 2.02 -4.19 -11.48
C MET A 165 2.88 -5.40 -11.84
N TRP A 166 2.37 -6.42 -12.54
CA TRP A 166 3.15 -7.57 -12.97
C TRP A 166 4.27 -7.18 -13.93
N GLY A 167 4.08 -6.16 -14.77
CA GLY A 167 5.14 -5.61 -15.62
C GLY A 167 6.32 -5.08 -14.80
N LEU A 168 6.03 -4.33 -13.74
CA LEU A 168 7.05 -3.83 -12.81
C LEU A 168 7.72 -4.95 -12.01
N VAL A 169 6.93 -5.92 -11.53
CA VAL A 169 7.47 -7.09 -10.82
C VAL A 169 8.40 -7.88 -11.73
N ARG A 170 8.01 -8.08 -13.00
CA ARG A 170 8.80 -8.80 -14.01
C ARG A 170 10.09 -8.08 -14.37
N SER A 171 10.18 -6.76 -14.25
CA SER A 171 11.43 -6.03 -14.47
C SER A 171 12.36 -6.05 -13.24
N ILE A 172 11.80 -5.99 -12.03
CA ILE A 172 12.57 -5.95 -10.77
C ILE A 172 13.21 -7.31 -10.46
N ILE A 173 12.46 -8.42 -10.59
CA ILE A 173 12.91 -9.75 -10.16
C ILE A 173 14.16 -10.23 -10.92
N PRO A 174 14.19 -10.23 -12.27
CA PRO A 174 15.38 -10.67 -13.01
C PRO A 174 16.59 -9.76 -12.76
N ASN A 175 16.37 -8.43 -12.62
CA ASN A 175 17.45 -7.51 -12.29
C ASN A 175 18.08 -7.86 -10.93
N PHE A 176 17.25 -8.20 -9.96
CA PHE A 176 17.69 -8.63 -8.64
C PHE A 176 18.52 -9.92 -8.74
N PHE A 177 18.01 -10.97 -9.39
CA PHE A 177 18.73 -12.25 -9.55
C PHE A 177 20.02 -12.12 -10.37
N TYR A 178 20.02 -11.31 -11.44
CA TYR A 178 21.21 -11.06 -12.24
C TYR A 178 22.30 -10.36 -11.41
N ARG A 179 21.93 -9.35 -10.62
CA ARG A 179 22.90 -8.64 -9.77
C ARG A 179 23.40 -9.50 -8.61
N THR A 180 22.54 -10.33 -8.01
CA THR A 180 22.99 -11.23 -6.93
C THR A 180 23.88 -12.33 -7.47
N SER A 181 23.53 -12.99 -8.58
CA SER A 181 24.38 -14.02 -9.19
C SER A 181 25.78 -13.50 -9.53
N ILE A 182 25.91 -12.30 -10.12
CA ILE A 182 27.23 -11.68 -10.35
C ILE A 182 28.01 -11.44 -9.05
N LEU A 183 27.34 -10.98 -7.99
CA LEU A 183 27.99 -10.74 -6.70
C LEU A 183 28.48 -12.03 -6.03
N TYR A 184 27.79 -13.15 -6.24
CA TYR A 184 28.19 -14.45 -5.69
C TYR A 184 29.22 -15.17 -6.56
N CYS A 185 29.21 -15.00 -7.89
CA CYS A 185 30.23 -15.58 -8.79
C CYS A 185 31.58 -14.84 -8.77
N LYS A 186 31.63 -13.60 -8.24
CA LYS A 186 32.87 -12.81 -8.11
C LYS A 186 33.55 -12.96 -6.74
N LYS A 187 33.06 -13.85 -5.88
CA LYS A 187 33.75 -14.29 -4.65
C LYS A 187 34.33 -15.67 -4.89
#